data_AF-A0A2P2DI80-F1
#
_entry.id   AF-A0A2P2DI80-F1
#
_cell.length_a   1.000
_cell.length_b   1.000
_cell.length_c   1.000
_cell.angle_alpha   90.00
_cell.angle_beta   90.00
_cell.angle_gamma   90.00
#
_symmetry.space_group_name_H-M   'P 1'
#
loop_
_entity.id
_entity.type
_entity.pdbx_description
1 polymer ?
#
loop_
_entity_poly.entity_id
_entity_poly.type
_entity_poly.pdbx_seq_one_letter_code
_entity_poly.pdbx_strand_id
1 'polypeptide(L)'
;MIKPHKYLNLDLSILNISAFILQDLKKNSILSYNDVINSSINKFGENVKDTIPFALSFLFMLDKIEYLGNELDAFQLKGYLIETQ
;
A
#
# COMPACT_ATOMS: atom_id res chain seq x y z
N MET A 1 -8.38 -27.38 -5.18
CA MET A 1 -9.06 -26.12 -4.82
C MET A 1 -9.51 -25.45 -6.12
N ILE A 2 -10.79 -25.11 -6.28
CA ILE A 2 -11.28 -24.40 -7.47
C ILE A 2 -10.64 -23.01 -7.46
N LYS A 3 -9.76 -22.70 -8.43
CA LYS A 3 -9.08 -21.40 -8.49
C LYS A 3 -10.07 -20.37 -9.05
N PRO A 4 -10.49 -19.36 -8.27
CA PRO A 4 -11.46 -18.37 -8.73
C PRO A 4 -10.77 -17.43 -9.72
N HIS A 5 -10.86 -17.75 -11.01
CA HIS A 5 -10.18 -17.01 -12.07
C HIS A 5 -11.07 -16.03 -12.87
N LYS A 6 -12.40 -16.18 -12.85
CA LYS A 6 -13.30 -15.44 -13.75
C LYS A 6 -13.72 -14.05 -13.23
N TYR A 7 -13.86 -13.91 -11.91
CA TYR A 7 -14.36 -12.68 -11.27
C TYR A 7 -13.54 -12.24 -10.05
N LEU A 8 -12.47 -12.96 -9.71
CA LEU A 8 -11.59 -12.61 -8.59
C LEU A 8 -10.15 -12.49 -9.12
N ASN A 9 -9.66 -11.27 -9.22
CA ASN A 9 -8.25 -11.02 -9.50
C ASN A 9 -7.52 -10.82 -8.16
N LEU A 10 -6.86 -11.87 -7.68
CA LEU A 10 -6.10 -11.82 -6.43
C LEU A 10 -4.89 -10.89 -6.51
N ASP A 11 -4.32 -10.70 -7.71
CA ASP A 11 -3.17 -9.81 -7.90
C ASP A 11 -3.57 -8.35 -7.66
N LEU A 12 -4.78 -7.97 -8.07
CA LEU A 12 -5.37 -6.66 -7.81
C LEU A 12 -6.19 -6.58 -6.52
N SER A 13 -6.09 -7.58 -5.64
CA SER A 13 -6.78 -7.51 -4.36
C SER A 13 -6.18 -6.42 -3.47
N ILE A 14 -7.03 -5.74 -2.69
CA ILE A 14 -6.61 -4.73 -1.71
C ILE A 14 -5.50 -5.29 -0.80
N LEU A 15 -5.62 -6.54 -0.37
CA LEU A 15 -4.64 -7.19 0.49
C LEU A 15 -3.27 -7.31 -0.18
N ASN A 16 -3.22 -7.75 -1.44
CA ASN A 16 -1.96 -7.93 -2.17
C ASN A 16 -1.27 -6.58 -2.44
N ILE A 17 -2.04 -5.58 -2.87
CA ILE A 17 -1.52 -4.24 -3.13
C ILE A 17 -1.06 -3.59 -1.81
N SER A 18 -1.81 -3.75 -0.72
CA SER A 18 -1.41 -3.27 0.60
C SER A 18 -0.10 -3.89 1.06
N ALA A 19 0.06 -5.21 0.87
CA ALA A 19 1.30 -5.91 1.22
C ALA A 19 2.49 -5.40 0.39
N PHE A 20 2.28 -5.14 -0.90
CA PHE A 20 3.29 -4.56 -1.78
C PHE A 20 3.70 -3.15 -1.32
N ILE A 21 2.74 -2.24 -1.13
CA ILE A 21 2.99 -0.85 -0.68
C ILE A 21 3.71 -0.86 0.67
N LEU A 22 3.29 -1.71 1.61
CA LEU A 22 3.92 -1.83 2.91
C LEU A 22 5.37 -2.34 2.81
N GLN A 23 5.65 -3.26 1.89
CA GLN A 23 7.01 -3.73 1.63
C GLN A 23 7.88 -2.65 0.99
N ASP A 24 7.29 -1.81 0.12
CA ASP A 24 7.97 -0.68 -0.49
C ASP A 24 8.35 0.37 0.57
N LEU A 25 7.40 0.72 1.46
CA LEU A 25 7.63 1.61 2.62
C LEU A 25 8.65 1.07 3.63
N LYS A 26 8.79 -0.25 3.76
CA LYS A 26 9.84 -0.86 4.60
C LYS A 26 11.25 -0.69 4.01
N LYS A 27 11.35 -0.56 2.69
CA LYS A 27 12.62 -0.32 1.99
C LYS A 27 12.91 1.17 1.89
N ASN A 28 11.86 1.96 1.68
CA ASN A 28 11.89 3.40 1.47
C ASN A 28 11.12 4.07 2.60
N SER A 29 11.81 4.72 3.54
CA SER A 29 11.19 5.26 4.76
C SER A 29 10.00 6.18 4.51
N ILE A 30 10.00 6.91 3.38
CA ILE A 30 8.94 7.81 2.93
C ILE A 30 8.71 7.57 1.44
N LEU A 31 7.45 7.47 1.02
CA LEU A 31 7.05 7.42 -0.39
C LEU A 31 5.99 8.49 -0.68
N SER A 32 6.19 9.28 -1.74
CA SER A 32 5.13 10.18 -2.21
C SER A 32 3.95 9.40 -2.80
N TYR A 33 2.79 10.02 -2.89
CA TYR A 33 1.63 9.40 -3.55
C TYR A 33 1.95 9.00 -5.01
N ASN A 34 2.74 9.81 -5.72
CA ASN A 34 3.19 9.50 -7.08
C ASN A 34 4.14 8.30 -7.12
N ASP A 35 5.03 8.16 -6.14
CA ASP A 35 5.92 6.99 -6.06
C ASP A 35 5.13 5.71 -5.85
N VAL A 36 4.15 5.74 -4.95
CA VAL A 36 3.23 4.61 -4.71
C VAL A 36 2.48 4.23 -5.98
N ILE A 37 1.98 5.21 -6.73
CA ILE A 37 1.30 4.98 -8.01
C ILE A 37 2.25 4.33 -9.01
N ASN A 38 3.41 4.94 -9.24
CA ASN A 38 4.35 4.49 -10.26
C ASN A 38 4.89 3.09 -9.93
N SER A 39 5.27 2.82 -8.68
CA SER A 39 5.77 1.51 -8.28
C SER A 39 4.68 0.43 -8.38
N SER A 40 3.44 0.76 -8.04
CA SER A 40 2.30 -0.16 -8.17
C SER A 40 1.96 -0.46 -9.62
N ILE A 41 1.91 0.55 -10.51
CA ILE A 41 1.65 0.36 -11.95
C ILE A 41 2.77 -0.47 -12.58
N ASN A 42 4.03 -0.19 -12.26
CA ASN A 42 5.17 -0.95 -12.76
C ASN A 42 5.08 -2.43 -12.36
N LYS A 43 4.46 -2.74 -11.21
CA LYS A 43 4.32 -4.11 -10.71
C LYS A 43 3.07 -4.83 -11.21
N PHE A 44 1.92 -4.16 -11.26
CA PHE A 44 0.60 -4.77 -11.45
C PHE A 44 -0.14 -4.30 -12.72
N GLY A 45 0.41 -3.31 -13.44
CA GLY A 45 -0.21 -2.67 -14.59
C GLY A 45 -1.21 -1.57 -14.23
N GLU A 46 -1.71 -0.86 -15.24
CA GLU A 46 -2.56 0.33 -15.11
C GLU A 46 -3.85 0.10 -14.29
N ASN A 47 -4.42 -1.11 -14.35
CA ASN A 47 -5.68 -1.46 -13.68
C ASN A 47 -5.61 -1.38 -12.14
N VAL A 48 -4.40 -1.28 -11.57
CA VAL A 48 -4.21 -1.16 -10.11
C VAL A 48 -4.62 0.21 -9.58
N LYS A 49 -4.63 1.26 -10.42
CA LYS A 49 -4.87 2.66 -10.02
C LYS A 49 -6.10 2.83 -9.15
N ASP A 50 -7.21 2.20 -9.54
CA ASP A 50 -8.48 2.30 -8.82
C ASP A 50 -8.45 1.62 -7.45
N THR A 51 -7.51 0.70 -7.24
CA THR A 51 -7.39 -0.05 -5.98
C THR A 51 -6.41 0.58 -4.98
N ILE A 52 -5.47 1.40 -5.46
CA ILE A 52 -4.45 2.05 -4.61
C ILE A 52 -5.07 2.86 -3.45
N PRO A 53 -6.08 3.73 -3.66
CA PRO A 53 -6.68 4.50 -2.56
C PRO A 53 -7.28 3.61 -1.46
N PHE A 54 -7.86 2.48 -1.85
CA PHE A 54 -8.42 1.51 -0.91
C PHE A 54 -7.33 0.75 -0.16
N ALA A 55 -6.22 0.41 -0.81
CA ALA A 55 -5.06 -0.21 -0.16
C ALA A 55 -4.40 0.72 0.86
N LEU A 56 -4.21 2.00 0.51
CA LEU A 56 -3.69 3.01 1.42
C LEU A 56 -4.64 3.24 2.60
N SER A 57 -5.94 3.36 2.33
CA SER A 57 -6.97 3.50 3.36
C SER A 57 -7.01 2.30 4.30
N PHE A 58 -6.88 1.08 3.77
CA PHE A 58 -6.80 -0.15 4.55
C PHE A 58 -5.58 -0.16 5.48
N LEU A 59 -4.40 0.17 4.98
CA LEU A 59 -3.19 0.27 5.79
C LEU A 59 -3.28 1.35 6.86
N PHE A 60 -3.85 2.51 6.53
CA PHE A 60 -4.08 3.62 7.46
C PHE A 60 -5.05 3.20 8.58
N MET A 61 -6.17 2.58 8.25
CA MET A 61 -7.14 2.07 9.23
C MET A 61 -6.55 0.99 10.15
N LEU A 62 -5.56 0.23 9.68
CA LEU A 62 -4.82 -0.76 10.48
C LEU A 62 -3.65 -0.16 11.27
N ASP A 63 -3.53 1.16 11.28
CA ASP A 63 -2.47 1.92 11.96
C ASP A 63 -1.05 1.52 11.51
N LYS A 64 -0.90 1.11 10.25
CA LYS A 64 0.39 0.66 9.68
C LYS A 64 1.17 1.79 9.02
N ILE A 65 0.46 2.79 8.51
CA ILE A 65 1.04 3.93 7.81
C ILE A 65 0.39 5.20 8.31
N GLU A 66 1.09 6.31 8.16
CA GLU A 66 0.56 7.65 8.35
C GLU A 66 0.72 8.46 7.06
N TYR A 67 -0.16 9.45 6.89
CA TYR A 67 -0.16 10.35 5.74
C TYR A 67 0.39 11.73 6.15
N LEU A 68 1.47 12.15 5.50
CA LEU A 68 2.19 13.41 5.71
C LEU A 68 1.64 14.52 4.79
N GLY A 69 0.32 14.69 4.80
CA GLY A 69 -0.39 15.53 3.82
C GLY A 69 -0.16 17.03 3.91
N ASN A 70 0.28 17.53 5.07
CA ASN A 70 0.48 18.96 5.27
C ASN A 70 1.81 19.47 4.69
N GLU A 71 2.73 18.58 4.32
CA GLU A 71 4.09 18.96 3.90
C GLU A 71 4.53 18.30 2.59
N LEU A 72 4.19 17.02 2.36
CA LEU A 72 4.90 16.21 1.35
C LEU A 72 4.01 15.38 0.42
N ASP A 73 2.70 15.29 0.67
CA ASP A 73 1.80 14.35 -0.04
C ASP A 73 2.42 12.93 -0.11
N ALA A 74 2.78 12.43 1.07
CA ALA A 74 3.59 11.23 1.22
C ALA A 74 3.12 10.36 2.38
N PHE A 75 3.60 9.12 2.38
CA PHE A 75 3.30 8.10 3.37
C PHE A 75 4.58 7.62 4.03
N GLN A 76 4.51 7.31 5.31
CA GLN A 76 5.57 6.61 6.04
C GLN A 76 4.98 5.52 6.92
N LEU A 77 5.83 4.58 7.34
CA LEU A 77 5.44 3.56 8.31
C LEU A 77 5.16 4.21 9.66
N LYS A 78 4.03 3.83 10.27
CA LYS A 78 3.79 4.19 11.66
C LYS A 78 4.59 3.23 12.55
N GLY A 79 5.52 3.75 13.33
CA GLY A 79 6.33 2.95 14.25
C GLY A 79 5.47 2.28 15.31
N TYR A 80 5.66 0.98 15.54
CA TYR A 80 5.26 0.40 16.82
C TYR A 80 6.19 0.98 17.87
N LEU A 81 5.65 1.70 18.85
CA LEU A 81 6.30 1.79 20.16
C LEU A 81 6.35 0.36 20.70
N ILE A 82 7.41 -0.37 20.36
CA ILE A 82 7.83 -1.47 21.21
C ILE A 82 8.47 -0.75 22.39
N GLU A 83 7.68 -0.55 23.44
CA GLU A 83 8.25 -0.28 24.76
C GLU A 83 9.17 -1.46 25.07
N THR A 84 10.46 -1.31 24.79
CA THR A 84 11.49 -2.16 25.37
C THR A 84 11.53 -1.81 26.85
N GLN A 85 10.82 -2.61 27.65
CA GLN A 85 11.07 -2.79 29.08
C GLN A 85 12.41 -3.52 29.28
#